data_AF-A0A1F3IFI4-F1
#
_entry.id   AF-A0A1F3IFI4-F1
#
_cell.length_a   1.000
_cell.length_b   1.000
_cell.length_c   1.000
_cell.angle_alpha   90.00
_cell.angle_beta   90.00
_cell.angle_gamma   90.00
#
_symmetry.space_group_name_H-M   'P 1'
#
loop_
_entity.id
_entity.type
_entity.pdbx_description
1 polymer ?
#
loop_
_entity_poly.entity_id
_entity_poly.type
_entity_poly.pdbx_seq_one_letter_code
_entity_poly.pdbx_strand_id
1 'polypeptide(L)'
;MRKLLLIFIINTITVNLLNAQYIYPVSVYESSSKDIDLSNFDIKDTLLFLPLGNEELQILNISDINNINKFSKYEEYEKRYGKKVFGNAYGIKVIDNRAYLSYGDLGLKILDITDPETIYSIGTYYRHQEVYCVEIFENFACLGYKSLGLEIIDFSDLSNITMVSRNNVKDFSVKNIQILSPYIMISGGDRGLKTFKFKEPITGFKQAEFPKDFMYDAPANKILVRATTGYVANDFRGLSILNLNLPLYPHEVGNIKTNGKAIDLAIDRNYLYVVCSKSIEVYDIKEPEKPEKIFEHVEKDKKFQSITIKGSTLFASFTTNSRDYGIMVFQVE
;
A
#
# COMPACT_ATOMS: atom_id res chain seq x y z
N MET A 1 32.71 -67.08 19.61
CA MET A 1 31.81 -66.46 20.61
C MET A 1 31.63 -64.99 20.27
N ARG A 2 30.43 -64.47 20.49
CA ARG A 2 29.78 -63.30 19.85
C ARG A 2 30.50 -61.95 20.02
N LYS A 3 30.59 -61.17 18.94
CA LYS A 3 30.83 -59.71 18.96
C LYS A 3 29.53 -59.00 19.39
N LEU A 4 29.56 -58.21 20.47
CA LEU A 4 28.51 -57.23 20.77
C LEU A 4 28.80 -55.95 19.99
N LEU A 5 27.86 -55.55 19.11
CA LEU A 5 27.84 -54.24 18.47
C LEU A 5 27.00 -53.32 19.36
N LEU A 6 27.60 -52.28 19.93
CA LEU A 6 26.88 -51.23 20.63
C LEU A 6 26.46 -50.18 19.59
N ILE A 7 25.16 -50.09 19.31
CA ILE A 7 24.60 -49.06 18.43
C ILE A 7 24.26 -47.84 19.30
N PHE A 8 25.00 -46.75 19.15
CA PHE A 8 24.62 -45.45 19.68
C PHE A 8 23.57 -44.83 18.75
N ILE A 9 22.32 -44.79 19.20
CA ILE A 9 21.27 -44.01 18.54
C ILE A 9 21.45 -42.56 18.99
N ILE A 10 22.02 -41.72 18.13
CA ILE A 10 22.02 -40.27 18.31
C ILE A 10 20.65 -39.77 17.85
N ASN A 11 19.76 -39.51 18.81
CA ASN A 11 18.56 -38.72 18.54
C ASN A 11 18.98 -37.27 18.29
N THR A 12 19.03 -36.86 17.02
CA THR A 12 19.11 -35.45 16.67
C THR A 12 17.74 -34.82 16.92
N ILE A 13 17.59 -34.17 18.07
CA ILE A 13 16.50 -33.21 18.31
C ILE A 13 16.80 -32.01 17.41
N THR A 14 16.08 -31.89 16.29
CA THR A 14 16.01 -30.63 15.55
C THR A 14 15.21 -29.65 16.40
N VAL A 15 15.91 -28.78 17.12
CA VAL A 15 15.28 -27.59 17.69
C VAL A 15 14.84 -26.74 16.51
N ASN A 16 13.53 -26.70 16.24
CA ASN A 16 12.96 -25.64 15.43
C ASN A 16 13.20 -24.35 16.21
N LEU A 17 14.28 -23.65 15.90
CA LEU A 17 14.44 -22.26 16.30
C LEU A 17 13.27 -21.51 15.67
N LEU A 18 12.29 -21.17 16.50
CA LEU A 18 11.29 -20.16 16.18
C LEU A 18 12.05 -18.85 16.02
N ASN A 19 12.47 -18.54 14.79
CA ASN A 19 12.93 -17.20 14.47
C ASN A 19 11.70 -16.30 14.57
N ALA A 20 11.62 -15.51 15.65
CA ALA A 20 10.67 -14.42 15.74
C ALA A 20 11.22 -13.26 14.89
N GLN A 21 10.35 -12.62 14.12
CA GLN A 21 10.75 -11.53 13.23
C GLN A 21 10.74 -10.21 13.99
N TYR A 22 11.86 -9.50 13.96
CA TYR A 22 12.05 -8.20 14.58
C TYR A 22 12.41 -7.15 13.54
N ILE A 23 12.23 -5.87 13.91
CA ILE A 23 12.71 -4.74 13.11
C ILE A 23 13.64 -3.88 13.96
N TYR A 24 14.80 -3.52 13.40
CA TYR A 24 15.79 -2.68 14.08
C TYR A 24 16.11 -1.46 13.22
N PRO A 25 16.05 -0.23 13.77
CA PRO A 25 16.33 0.97 13.01
C PRO A 25 17.80 0.99 12.57
N VAL A 26 18.02 1.32 11.30
CA VAL A 26 19.35 1.38 10.67
C VAL A 26 19.72 2.82 10.36
N SER A 27 18.81 3.56 9.71
CA SER A 27 19.06 4.91 9.26
C SER A 27 17.76 5.70 9.14
N VAL A 28 17.90 7.01 9.01
CA VAL A 28 16.78 7.94 8.79
C VAL A 28 17.19 8.91 7.69
N TYR A 29 16.37 8.98 6.65
CA TYR A 29 16.34 10.12 5.73
C TYR A 29 15.34 11.13 6.26
N GLU A 30 15.72 12.40 6.37
CA GLU A 30 14.84 13.48 6.83
C GLU A 30 14.99 14.72 5.94
N SER A 31 13.88 15.38 5.66
CA SER A 31 13.79 16.64 4.93
C SER A 31 12.60 17.45 5.43
N SER A 32 12.50 18.70 5.01
CA SER A 32 11.43 19.61 5.44
C SER A 32 10.71 20.18 4.24
N SER A 33 9.38 20.22 4.27
CA SER A 33 8.59 21.05 3.37
C SER A 33 7.32 21.55 4.06
N LYS A 34 6.73 22.61 3.51
CA LYS A 34 5.61 23.33 4.14
C LYS A 34 4.28 22.62 3.98
N ASP A 35 4.07 21.96 2.85
CA ASP A 35 2.76 21.45 2.42
C ASP A 35 2.87 20.02 1.86
N ILE A 36 3.28 19.09 2.73
CA ILE A 36 3.37 17.66 2.40
C ILE A 36 2.07 16.91 2.70
N ASP A 37 1.73 15.97 1.83
CA ASP A 37 0.72 14.93 2.08
C ASP A 37 1.34 13.59 1.69
N LEU A 38 1.95 12.90 2.67
CA LEU A 38 2.59 11.62 2.40
C LEU A 38 1.51 10.58 2.14
N SER A 39 1.82 9.71 1.20
CA SER A 39 0.97 8.59 0.82
C SER A 39 1.81 7.34 0.63
N ASN A 40 1.21 6.30 0.06
CA ASN A 40 1.93 5.08 -0.28
C ASN A 40 3.02 5.40 -1.31
N PHE A 41 4.22 4.95 -1.00
CA PHE A 41 5.38 5.02 -1.88
C PHE A 41 5.72 3.62 -2.39
N ASP A 42 6.45 3.55 -3.49
CA ASP A 42 6.86 2.28 -4.08
C ASP A 42 8.37 2.28 -4.35
N ILE A 43 8.95 1.08 -4.49
CA ILE A 43 10.38 0.89 -4.64
C ILE A 43 10.66 0.04 -5.87
N LYS A 44 11.53 0.54 -6.75
CA LYS A 44 12.14 -0.24 -7.84
C LYS A 44 13.64 -0.20 -7.72
N ASP A 45 14.27 -1.36 -7.71
CA ASP A 45 15.72 -1.50 -7.60
C ASP A 45 16.27 -0.67 -6.42
N THR A 46 17.11 0.32 -6.67
CA THR A 46 17.69 1.21 -5.66
C THR A 46 17.00 2.56 -5.59
N LEU A 47 15.77 2.68 -6.10
CA LEU A 47 15.02 3.94 -6.14
C LEU A 47 13.70 3.82 -5.39
N LEU A 48 13.45 4.78 -4.51
CA LEU A 48 12.20 4.93 -3.78
C LEU A 48 11.44 6.13 -4.37
N PHE A 49 10.20 5.88 -4.80
CA PHE A 49 9.31 6.85 -5.43
C PHE A 49 8.33 7.37 -4.39
N LEU A 50 8.56 8.59 -3.90
CA LEU A 50 7.84 9.20 -2.77
C LEU A 50 6.90 10.32 -3.25
N PRO A 51 5.59 10.07 -3.33
CA PRO A 51 4.62 11.14 -3.58
C PRO A 51 4.54 12.07 -2.36
N LEU A 52 4.69 13.38 -2.59
CA LEU A 52 4.71 14.39 -1.53
C LEU A 52 3.44 15.27 -1.50
N GLY A 53 2.33 14.84 -2.10
CA GLY A 53 1.08 15.59 -2.06
C GLY A 53 1.11 16.81 -2.97
N ASN A 54 0.89 18.00 -2.41
CA ASN A 54 0.84 19.27 -3.17
C ASN A 54 2.18 19.69 -3.78
N GLU A 55 3.24 18.97 -3.43
CA GLU A 55 4.56 19.10 -4.03
C GLU A 55 4.65 18.15 -5.24
N GLU A 56 5.83 17.56 -5.45
CA GLU A 56 6.15 16.71 -6.58
C GLU A 56 6.25 15.23 -6.20
N LEU A 57 6.47 14.39 -7.22
CA LEU A 57 6.99 13.05 -6.98
C LEU A 57 8.49 13.15 -6.76
N GLN A 58 8.97 12.89 -5.54
CA GLN A 58 10.39 12.85 -5.21
C GLN A 58 10.94 11.44 -5.37
N ILE A 59 12.05 11.28 -6.07
CA ILE A 59 12.77 10.01 -6.18
C ILE A 59 14.00 10.08 -5.27
N LEU A 60 14.15 9.08 -4.42
CA LEU A 60 15.30 8.93 -3.52
C LEU A 60 16.18 7.76 -3.98
N ASN A 61 17.49 7.96 -3.96
CA ASN A 61 18.44 6.86 -4.10
C ASN A 61 18.62 6.16 -2.76
N ILE A 62 18.33 4.86 -2.73
CA ILE A 62 18.45 3.96 -1.58
C ILE A 62 19.48 2.83 -1.83
N SER A 63 20.43 3.02 -2.76
CA SER A 63 21.49 2.03 -3.04
C SER A 63 22.38 1.78 -1.82
N ASP A 64 22.61 2.82 -1.02
CA ASP A 64 23.17 2.73 0.32
C ASP A 64 22.11 3.21 1.31
N ILE A 65 21.56 2.27 2.07
CA ILE A 65 20.51 2.55 3.06
C ILE A 65 21.02 3.48 4.17
N ASN A 66 22.32 3.56 4.42
CA ASN A 66 22.88 4.47 5.42
C ASN A 66 23.05 5.90 4.89
N ASN A 67 22.92 6.11 3.58
CA ASN A 67 23.14 7.39 2.93
C ASN A 67 22.10 7.64 1.83
N ILE A 68 20.83 7.62 2.23
CA ILE A 68 19.71 7.95 1.34
C ILE A 68 19.78 9.43 0.96
N ASN A 69 19.65 9.71 -0.33
CA ASN A 69 19.71 11.06 -0.87
C ASN A 69 18.67 11.29 -1.97
N LYS A 70 18.37 12.56 -2.24
CA LYS A 70 17.49 12.93 -3.37
C LYS A 70 18.20 12.61 -4.68
N PHE A 71 17.52 11.88 -5.55
CA PHE A 71 18.04 11.47 -6.85
C PHE A 71 17.49 12.34 -7.98
N SER A 72 16.17 12.29 -8.19
CA SER A 72 15.47 13.07 -9.20
C SER A 72 14.06 13.42 -8.71
N LYS A 73 13.29 14.16 -9.51
CA LYS A 73 11.91 14.52 -9.21
C LYS A 73 11.08 14.54 -10.49
N TYR A 74 9.79 14.29 -10.37
CA TYR A 74 8.84 14.46 -11.46
C TYR A 74 7.76 15.46 -11.05
N GLU A 75 7.64 16.51 -11.85
CA GLU A 75 6.65 17.56 -11.72
C GLU A 75 6.15 17.93 -13.13
N GLU A 76 4.83 17.96 -13.32
CA GLU A 76 4.22 18.38 -14.56
C GLU A 76 3.09 19.37 -14.27
N TYR A 77 2.92 20.35 -15.16
CA TYR A 77 1.80 21.28 -15.10
C TYR A 77 1.03 21.32 -16.41
N GLU A 78 -0.27 21.58 -16.29
CA GLU A 78 -1.13 21.90 -17.42
C GLU A 78 -1.42 23.40 -17.45
N LYS A 79 -1.65 23.96 -18.64
CA LYS A 79 -2.13 25.33 -18.78
C LYS A 79 -3.66 25.33 -18.80
N ARG A 80 -4.30 25.88 -17.78
CA ARG A 80 -5.76 26.04 -17.68
C ARG A 80 -6.10 27.52 -17.51
N TYR A 81 -6.90 28.06 -18.43
CA TYR A 81 -7.31 29.48 -18.42
C TYR A 81 -6.13 30.46 -18.25
N GLY A 82 -5.00 30.19 -18.91
CA GLY A 82 -3.80 31.02 -18.84
C GLY A 82 -2.95 30.86 -17.57
N LYS A 83 -3.31 29.96 -16.64
CA LYS A 83 -2.55 29.66 -15.43
C LYS A 83 -1.93 28.26 -15.49
N LYS A 84 -0.78 28.09 -14.84
CA LYS A 84 -0.19 26.77 -14.60
C LYS A 84 -0.96 26.09 -13.47
N VAL A 85 -1.35 24.84 -13.69
CA VAL A 85 -1.97 23.97 -12.69
C VAL A 85 -1.09 22.75 -12.54
N PHE A 86 -0.54 22.56 -11.34
CA PHE A 86 0.26 21.39 -10.98
C PHE A 86 -0.65 20.31 -10.42
N GLY A 87 -0.26 19.05 -10.61
CA GLY A 87 -0.94 17.91 -9.99
C GLY A 87 -0.42 17.64 -8.59
N ASN A 88 -1.27 17.06 -7.75
CA ASN A 88 -0.87 16.62 -6.41
C ASN A 88 -0.55 15.13 -6.46
N ALA A 89 0.65 14.74 -6.04
CA ALA A 89 1.11 13.35 -6.02
C ALA A 89 0.55 12.60 -4.80
N TYR A 90 -0.53 11.83 -4.98
CA TYR A 90 -1.26 11.15 -3.88
C TYR A 90 -1.03 9.64 -3.76
N GLY A 91 -0.43 9.00 -4.76
CA GLY A 91 -0.18 7.58 -4.71
C GLY A 91 0.54 7.10 -5.96
N ILE A 92 1.39 6.10 -5.80
CA ILE A 92 2.19 5.55 -6.89
C ILE A 92 2.20 4.04 -6.84
N LYS A 93 2.19 3.42 -8.02
CA LYS A 93 2.48 2.00 -8.22
C LYS A 93 3.57 1.89 -9.28
N VAL A 94 4.60 1.11 -9.03
CA VAL A 94 5.71 0.89 -9.96
C VAL A 94 5.69 -0.56 -10.42
N ILE A 95 5.67 -0.78 -11.74
CA ILE A 95 5.73 -2.10 -12.36
C ILE A 95 6.71 -2.02 -13.52
N ASP A 96 7.76 -2.83 -13.46
CA ASP A 96 8.86 -2.82 -14.41
C ASP A 96 9.38 -1.38 -14.64
N ASN A 97 9.41 -0.90 -15.88
CA ASN A 97 9.87 0.44 -16.23
C ASN A 97 8.73 1.49 -16.30
N ARG A 98 7.61 1.26 -15.59
CA ARG A 98 6.49 2.20 -15.56
C ARG A 98 6.10 2.57 -14.14
N ALA A 99 5.80 3.84 -13.93
CA ALA A 99 5.17 4.33 -12.71
C ALA A 99 3.76 4.88 -13.02
N TYR A 100 2.78 4.44 -12.24
CA TYR A 100 1.39 4.85 -12.33
C TYR A 100 1.11 5.81 -11.17
N LEU A 101 1.08 7.10 -11.48
CA LEU A 101 0.99 8.17 -10.50
C LEU A 101 -0.42 8.74 -10.46
N SER A 102 -1.07 8.61 -9.29
CA SER A 102 -2.29 9.34 -8.95
C SER A 102 -1.93 10.80 -8.72
N TYR A 103 -2.19 11.64 -9.72
CA TYR A 103 -1.71 13.02 -9.79
C TYR A 103 -2.82 14.06 -9.55
N GLY A 104 -3.73 13.73 -8.62
CA GLY A 104 -4.78 14.61 -8.13
C GLY A 104 -5.64 15.18 -9.25
N ASP A 105 -5.69 16.50 -9.35
CA ASP A 105 -6.46 17.27 -10.35
C ASP A 105 -5.97 17.13 -11.79
N LEU A 106 -4.86 16.44 -12.02
CA LEU A 106 -4.37 16.07 -13.35
C LEU A 106 -4.63 14.59 -13.69
N GLY A 107 -5.35 13.86 -12.82
CA GLY A 107 -5.79 12.49 -13.07
C GLY A 107 -4.70 11.44 -12.85
N LEU A 108 -4.70 10.39 -13.66
CA LEU A 108 -3.64 9.38 -13.68
C LEU A 108 -2.55 9.80 -14.68
N LYS A 109 -1.29 9.78 -14.26
CA LYS A 109 -0.11 9.83 -15.13
C LYS A 109 0.55 8.45 -15.21
N ILE A 110 0.85 7.98 -16.40
CA ILE A 110 1.65 6.78 -16.64
C ILE A 110 3.02 7.27 -17.11
N LEU A 111 4.04 7.04 -16.31
CA LEU A 111 5.40 7.56 -16.51
C LEU A 111 6.30 6.45 -17.03
N ASP A 112 7.14 6.77 -18.01
CA ASP A 112 8.32 5.98 -18.33
C ASP A 112 9.43 6.32 -17.33
N ILE A 113 9.92 5.29 -16.65
CA ILE A 113 11.00 5.38 -15.65
C ILE A 113 12.20 4.49 -16.03
N THR A 114 12.34 4.17 -17.32
CA THR A 114 13.49 3.39 -17.85
C THR A 114 14.80 4.11 -17.56
N ASP A 115 14.83 5.42 -17.81
CA ASP A 115 15.89 6.31 -17.35
C ASP A 115 15.36 7.12 -16.15
N PRO A 116 15.81 6.81 -14.92
CA PRO A 116 15.32 7.49 -13.74
C PRO A 116 15.83 8.94 -13.60
N GLU A 117 16.83 9.34 -14.39
CA GLU A 117 17.26 10.75 -14.49
C GLU A 117 16.29 11.56 -15.37
N THR A 118 15.62 10.90 -16.32
CA THR A 118 14.74 11.51 -17.31
C THR A 118 13.35 10.87 -17.31
N ILE A 119 12.56 11.15 -16.27
CA ILE A 119 11.18 10.64 -16.15
C ILE A 119 10.22 11.51 -16.97
N TYR A 120 9.36 10.88 -17.77
CA TYR A 120 8.35 11.60 -18.56
C TYR A 120 7.05 10.80 -18.68
N SER A 121 5.94 11.52 -18.91
CA SER A 121 4.61 10.92 -19.09
C SER A 121 4.48 10.30 -20.49
N ILE A 122 4.10 9.02 -20.53
CA ILE A 122 3.78 8.26 -21.76
C ILE A 122 2.27 8.02 -21.93
N GLY A 123 1.47 8.34 -20.92
CA GLY A 123 0.03 8.23 -20.95
C GLY A 123 -0.60 9.10 -19.87
N THR A 124 -1.74 9.73 -20.17
CA THR A 124 -2.49 10.53 -19.20
C THR A 124 -3.97 10.22 -19.32
N TYR A 125 -4.61 9.98 -18.19
CA TYR A 125 -6.05 9.85 -18.11
C TYR A 125 -6.63 10.86 -17.13
N TYR A 126 -7.41 11.80 -17.66
CA TYR A 126 -7.96 12.91 -16.88
C TYR A 126 -9.48 13.05 -17.09
N ARG A 127 -10.20 13.22 -15.96
CA ARG A 127 -11.67 13.37 -15.96
C ARG A 127 -12.22 14.42 -15.00
N HIS A 128 -11.44 15.46 -14.68
CA HIS A 128 -11.84 16.55 -13.78
C HIS A 128 -12.22 16.08 -12.37
N GLN A 129 -11.55 15.04 -11.88
CA GLN A 129 -11.76 14.47 -10.55
C GLN A 129 -10.42 14.07 -9.95
N GLU A 130 -10.25 14.29 -8.63
CA GLU A 130 -9.02 14.00 -7.91
C GLU A 130 -8.81 12.49 -7.72
N VAL A 131 -7.83 11.92 -8.44
CA VAL A 131 -7.40 10.53 -8.26
C VAL A 131 -6.46 10.47 -7.06
N TYR A 132 -6.82 9.66 -6.07
CA TYR A 132 -6.10 9.51 -4.80
C TYR A 132 -5.24 8.26 -4.73
N CYS A 133 -5.70 7.14 -5.29
CA CYS A 133 -4.93 5.91 -5.34
C CYS A 133 -5.17 5.15 -6.64
N VAL A 134 -4.21 4.29 -6.97
CA VAL A 134 -4.26 3.43 -8.15
C VAL A 134 -3.77 2.04 -7.79
N GLU A 135 -4.44 1.01 -8.31
CA GLU A 135 -3.93 -0.36 -8.34
C GLU A 135 -4.01 -0.88 -9.78
N ILE A 136 -2.99 -1.62 -10.19
CA ILE A 136 -2.86 -2.10 -11.57
C ILE A 136 -3.15 -3.59 -11.62
N PHE A 137 -3.95 -4.00 -12.60
CA PHE A 137 -4.25 -5.38 -12.88
C PHE A 137 -4.18 -5.62 -14.39
N GLU A 138 -3.14 -6.33 -14.83
CA GLU A 138 -2.84 -6.54 -16.24
C GLU A 138 -2.76 -5.19 -16.98
N ASN A 139 -3.67 -4.94 -17.93
CA ASN A 139 -3.75 -3.68 -18.70
C ASN A 139 -4.82 -2.71 -18.18
N PHE A 140 -5.34 -2.94 -16.97
CA PHE A 140 -6.37 -2.12 -16.36
C PHE A 140 -5.84 -1.40 -15.12
N ALA A 141 -6.23 -0.14 -14.97
CA ALA A 141 -5.97 0.62 -13.76
C ALA A 141 -7.28 0.85 -13.01
N CYS A 142 -7.30 0.44 -11.74
CA CYS A 142 -8.36 0.72 -10.80
C CYS A 142 -8.03 2.04 -10.09
N LEU A 143 -8.81 3.09 -10.36
CA LEU A 143 -8.62 4.43 -9.82
C LEU A 143 -9.57 4.67 -8.66
N GLY A 144 -8.99 5.00 -7.51
CA GLY A 144 -9.71 5.43 -6.33
C GLY A 144 -9.80 6.96 -6.29
N TYR A 145 -11.02 7.49 -6.24
CA TYR A 145 -11.25 8.93 -6.14
C TYR A 145 -11.42 9.40 -4.70
N LYS A 146 -11.17 10.69 -4.48
CA LYS A 146 -11.41 11.36 -3.20
C LYS A 146 -12.86 11.30 -2.73
N SER A 147 -13.83 11.33 -3.64
CA SER A 147 -15.25 11.51 -3.30
C SER A 147 -16.24 10.79 -4.21
N LEU A 148 -15.75 10.03 -5.20
CA LEU A 148 -16.57 9.38 -6.22
C LEU A 148 -16.42 7.85 -6.25
N GLY A 149 -15.70 7.24 -5.31
CA GLY A 149 -15.51 5.79 -5.32
C GLY A 149 -14.51 5.33 -6.38
N LEU A 150 -14.86 4.30 -7.16
CA LEU A 150 -13.94 3.52 -7.98
C LEU A 150 -14.25 3.70 -9.48
N GLU A 151 -13.20 3.89 -10.27
CA GLU A 151 -13.26 3.80 -11.74
C GLU A 151 -12.22 2.83 -12.25
N ILE A 152 -12.49 2.22 -13.39
CA ILE A 152 -11.60 1.25 -14.00
C ILE A 152 -11.41 1.65 -15.45
N ILE A 153 -10.14 1.81 -15.82
CA ILE A 153 -9.73 2.24 -17.16
C ILE A 153 -8.90 1.14 -17.80
N ASP A 154 -8.99 1.05 -19.12
CA ASP A 154 -8.10 0.26 -19.98
C ASP A 154 -7.01 1.19 -20.51
N PHE A 155 -5.75 0.83 -20.24
CA PHE A 155 -4.58 1.57 -20.71
C PHE A 155 -3.76 0.78 -21.74
N SER A 156 -4.33 -0.25 -22.37
CA SER A 156 -3.67 -1.05 -23.42
C SER A 156 -3.15 -0.17 -24.58
N ASP A 157 -3.86 0.90 -24.90
CA ASP A 157 -3.40 1.97 -25.78
C ASP A 157 -3.15 3.25 -24.96
N LEU A 158 -1.88 3.59 -24.71
CA LEU A 158 -1.50 4.75 -23.91
C LEU A 158 -1.84 6.10 -24.57
N SER A 159 -2.07 6.09 -25.89
CA SER A 159 -2.54 7.28 -26.63
C SER A 159 -4.06 7.47 -26.53
N ASN A 160 -4.78 6.42 -26.13
CA ASN A 160 -6.23 6.40 -26.01
C ASN A 160 -6.69 5.55 -24.81
N ILE A 161 -6.39 6.05 -23.61
CA ILE A 161 -6.83 5.42 -22.35
C ILE A 161 -8.33 5.64 -22.19
N THR A 162 -9.09 4.56 -21.98
CA THR A 162 -10.57 4.63 -21.94
C THR A 162 -11.15 4.08 -20.65
N MET A 163 -12.22 4.69 -20.16
CA MET A 163 -13.00 4.17 -19.03
C MET A 163 -13.81 2.94 -19.45
N VAL A 164 -13.69 1.86 -18.70
CA VAL A 164 -14.44 0.61 -18.90
C VAL A 164 -15.55 0.47 -17.86
N SER A 165 -15.28 0.82 -16.61
CA SER A 165 -16.24 0.73 -15.51
C SER A 165 -16.21 1.94 -14.61
N ARG A 166 -17.33 2.20 -13.93
CA ARG A 166 -17.39 3.16 -12.84
C ARG A 166 -18.41 2.74 -11.79
N ASN A 167 -18.02 2.85 -10.52
CA ASN A 167 -18.92 2.88 -9.39
C ASN A 167 -18.86 4.24 -8.70
N ASN A 168 -19.88 5.06 -8.91
CA ASN A 168 -20.03 6.29 -8.16
C ASN A 168 -20.58 6.00 -6.77
N VAL A 169 -19.68 5.96 -5.79
CA VAL A 169 -20.08 5.97 -4.37
C VAL A 169 -19.86 7.37 -3.85
N LYS A 170 -20.95 8.15 -3.79
CA LYS A 170 -20.91 9.53 -3.32
C LYS A 170 -20.35 9.60 -1.89
N ASP A 171 -19.46 10.55 -1.65
CA ASP A 171 -18.85 10.82 -0.35
C ASP A 171 -18.05 9.61 0.18
N PHE A 172 -17.44 8.83 -0.73
CA PHE A 172 -16.56 7.72 -0.42
C PHE A 172 -15.15 8.02 -0.97
N SER A 173 -14.21 8.24 -0.05
CA SER A 173 -12.79 8.45 -0.36
C SER A 173 -12.07 7.12 -0.38
N VAL A 174 -11.64 6.67 -1.55
CA VAL A 174 -10.94 5.40 -1.66
C VAL A 174 -9.50 5.53 -1.16
N LYS A 175 -9.17 4.82 -0.08
CA LYS A 175 -7.84 4.84 0.56
C LYS A 175 -6.94 3.71 0.07
N ASN A 176 -7.52 2.55 -0.20
CA ASN A 176 -6.82 1.40 -0.72
C ASN A 176 -7.75 0.57 -1.61
N ILE A 177 -7.15 -0.11 -2.59
CA ILE A 177 -7.79 -1.02 -3.53
C ILE A 177 -7.05 -2.35 -3.43
N GLN A 178 -7.79 -3.43 -3.20
CA GLN A 178 -7.26 -4.79 -3.16
C GLN A 178 -8.00 -5.64 -4.20
N ILE A 179 -7.24 -6.29 -5.08
CA ILE A 179 -7.80 -7.11 -6.15
C ILE A 179 -7.67 -8.58 -5.75
N LEU A 180 -8.82 -9.25 -5.69
CA LEU A 180 -9.00 -10.67 -5.36
C LEU A 180 -9.83 -11.31 -6.46
N SER A 181 -9.27 -11.60 -7.64
CA SER A 181 -10.07 -12.05 -8.79
C SER A 181 -11.08 -13.17 -8.40
N PRO A 182 -12.38 -13.01 -8.72
CA PRO A 182 -13.00 -11.96 -9.54
C PRO A 182 -13.62 -10.79 -8.74
N TYR A 183 -12.98 -10.32 -7.68
CA TYR A 183 -13.45 -9.26 -6.79
C TYR A 183 -12.45 -8.11 -6.66
N ILE A 184 -12.98 -6.90 -6.45
CA ILE A 184 -12.22 -5.72 -6.03
C ILE A 184 -12.79 -5.27 -4.70
N MET A 185 -11.94 -5.17 -3.68
CA MET A 185 -12.28 -4.60 -2.39
C MET A 185 -11.67 -3.20 -2.30
N ILE A 186 -12.46 -2.23 -1.88
CA ILE A 186 -12.00 -0.86 -1.63
C ILE A 186 -12.24 -0.48 -0.17
N SER A 187 -11.32 0.30 0.37
CA SER A 187 -11.42 0.88 1.71
C SER A 187 -11.75 2.37 1.65
N GLY A 188 -12.63 2.82 2.54
CA GLY A 188 -13.25 4.14 2.53
C GLY A 188 -12.95 5.02 3.74
N GLY A 189 -11.97 4.65 4.56
CA GLY A 189 -11.81 5.25 5.90
C GLY A 189 -13.06 4.98 6.73
N ASP A 190 -13.68 6.03 7.26
CA ASP A 190 -14.91 5.97 8.08
C ASP A 190 -16.14 5.37 7.37
N ARG A 191 -16.06 5.19 6.05
CA ARG A 191 -17.11 4.54 5.24
C ARG A 191 -16.90 3.04 5.06
N GLY A 192 -15.85 2.49 5.67
CA GLY A 192 -15.62 1.06 5.76
C GLY A 192 -15.14 0.40 4.48
N LEU A 193 -15.45 -0.89 4.31
CA LEU A 193 -15.10 -1.64 3.09
C LEU A 193 -16.29 -1.79 2.15
N LYS A 194 -16.01 -1.78 0.85
CA LYS A 194 -16.94 -2.23 -0.18
C LYS A 194 -16.28 -3.26 -1.08
N THR A 195 -16.98 -4.36 -1.35
CA THR A 195 -16.53 -5.37 -2.32
C THR A 195 -17.40 -5.34 -3.56
N PHE A 196 -16.76 -5.37 -4.72
CA PHE A 196 -17.41 -5.46 -6.01
C PHE A 196 -16.97 -6.72 -6.72
N LYS A 197 -17.92 -7.47 -7.27
CA LYS A 197 -17.62 -8.58 -8.16
C LYS A 197 -17.50 -8.06 -9.59
N PHE A 198 -16.51 -8.54 -10.33
CA PHE A 198 -16.41 -8.31 -11.76
C PHE A 198 -16.58 -9.64 -12.52
N LYS A 199 -16.89 -9.55 -13.81
CA LYS A 199 -17.06 -10.73 -14.67
C LYS A 199 -15.75 -11.04 -15.38
N GLU A 200 -15.39 -12.32 -15.43
CA GLU A 200 -14.30 -12.82 -16.26
C GLU A 200 -14.79 -13.08 -17.71
N PRO A 201 -14.05 -12.67 -18.76
CA PRO A 201 -12.79 -11.93 -18.70
C PRO A 201 -13.01 -10.45 -18.38
N ILE A 202 -12.05 -9.86 -17.66
CA ILE A 202 -12.04 -8.46 -17.18
C ILE A 202 -12.31 -7.40 -18.26
N THR A 203 -12.05 -7.73 -19.54
CA THR A 203 -12.39 -6.93 -20.74
C THR A 203 -13.86 -6.50 -20.84
N GLY A 204 -14.75 -7.10 -20.03
CA GLY A 204 -16.14 -6.72 -19.91
C GLY A 204 -16.50 -6.31 -18.50
N PHE A 205 -15.87 -5.27 -17.95
CA PHE A 205 -16.54 -4.42 -16.95
C PHE A 205 -17.79 -3.82 -17.60
N LYS A 206 -18.85 -4.62 -17.68
CA LYS A 206 -20.19 -4.15 -17.99
C LYS A 206 -20.77 -3.64 -16.69
N GLN A 207 -21.62 -2.62 -16.78
CA GLN A 207 -22.40 -2.03 -15.70
C GLN A 207 -23.28 -3.09 -15.02
N ALA A 208 -22.65 -3.99 -14.26
CA ALA A 208 -23.26 -5.14 -13.63
C ALA A 208 -23.45 -4.75 -12.17
N GLU A 209 -24.70 -4.41 -11.87
CA GLU A 209 -25.35 -4.44 -10.57
C GLU A 209 -24.38 -4.71 -9.42
N PHE A 210 -23.97 -3.65 -8.72
CA PHE A 210 -23.38 -3.80 -7.39
C PHE A 210 -24.38 -4.62 -6.56
N PRO A 211 -24.10 -5.90 -6.26
CA PRO A 211 -24.98 -6.65 -5.40
C PRO A 211 -24.98 -5.91 -4.06
N LYS A 212 -26.16 -5.77 -3.45
CA LYS A 212 -26.41 -5.19 -2.12
C LYS A 212 -25.11 -4.94 -1.35
N ASP A 213 -24.67 -3.68 -1.31
CA ASP A 213 -23.45 -3.23 -0.65
C ASP A 213 -23.28 -3.97 0.69
N PHE A 214 -22.38 -4.96 0.76
CA PHE A 214 -21.97 -5.44 2.07
C PHE A 214 -20.98 -4.43 2.59
N MET A 215 -21.41 -3.69 3.61
CA MET A 215 -20.58 -2.73 4.30
C MET A 215 -20.00 -3.41 5.51
N TYR A 216 -18.67 -3.52 5.55
CA TYR A 216 -18.00 -3.56 6.83
C TYR A 216 -18.05 -2.14 7.37
N ASP A 217 -19.03 -1.82 8.22
CA ASP A 217 -19.36 -0.43 8.62
C ASP A 217 -18.30 0.24 9.51
N ALA A 218 -17.28 -0.51 9.95
CA ALA A 218 -16.22 0.06 10.75
C ALA A 218 -15.09 0.65 9.89
N PRO A 219 -14.34 1.62 10.41
CA PRO A 219 -13.29 2.29 9.66
C PRO A 219 -12.32 1.32 8.97
N ALA A 220 -11.93 1.64 7.75
CA ALA A 220 -10.97 0.83 7.00
C ALA A 220 -10.04 1.75 6.20
N ASN A 221 -8.79 1.85 6.64
CA ASN A 221 -7.75 2.60 5.94
C ASN A 221 -7.09 1.74 4.85
N LYS A 222 -6.66 0.53 5.20
CA LYS A 222 -6.08 -0.44 4.26
C LYS A 222 -6.54 -1.85 4.58
N ILE A 223 -6.71 -2.65 3.54
CA ILE A 223 -6.92 -4.09 3.66
C ILE A 223 -5.80 -4.83 2.92
N LEU A 224 -5.21 -5.83 3.57
CA LEU A 224 -4.37 -6.82 2.92
C LEU A 224 -4.99 -8.20 3.09
N VAL A 225 -4.82 -9.07 2.10
CA VAL A 225 -5.47 -10.37 2.10
C VAL A 225 -4.45 -11.46 1.89
N ARG A 226 -4.47 -12.44 2.78
CA ARG A 226 -3.65 -13.65 2.71
C ARG A 226 -4.57 -14.85 2.63
N ALA A 227 -4.56 -15.53 1.49
CA ALA A 227 -5.52 -16.59 1.16
C ALA A 227 -6.96 -16.11 1.38
N THR A 228 -7.65 -16.62 2.41
CA THR A 228 -9.02 -16.26 2.76
C THR A 228 -9.14 -15.39 4.01
N THR A 229 -8.03 -14.83 4.50
CA THR A 229 -8.04 -13.93 5.67
C THR A 229 -7.67 -12.51 5.26
N GLY A 230 -8.51 -11.56 5.62
CA GLY A 230 -8.28 -10.12 5.45
C GLY A 230 -7.78 -9.48 6.75
N TYR A 231 -6.77 -8.64 6.64
CA TYR A 231 -6.23 -7.82 7.72
C TYR A 231 -6.54 -6.37 7.41
N VAL A 232 -7.22 -5.67 8.33
CA VAL A 232 -7.69 -4.32 8.11
C VAL A 232 -7.09 -3.38 9.15
N ALA A 233 -6.42 -2.33 8.68
CA ALA A 233 -6.05 -1.18 9.50
C ALA A 233 -7.31 -0.34 9.76
N ASN A 234 -7.84 -0.42 10.97
CA ASN A 234 -9.16 0.10 11.36
C ASN A 234 -9.03 1.25 12.37
N ASP A 235 -8.28 2.29 12.01
CA ASP A 235 -8.11 3.50 12.81
C ASP A 235 -7.97 3.20 14.33
N PHE A 236 -8.79 3.80 15.20
CA PHE A 236 -8.75 3.59 16.65
C PHE A 236 -9.20 2.20 17.13
N ARG A 237 -9.83 1.37 16.28
CA ARG A 237 -10.14 -0.03 16.59
C ARG A 237 -8.91 -0.93 16.42
N GLY A 238 -7.84 -0.45 15.80
CA GLY A 238 -6.60 -1.21 15.60
C GLY A 238 -6.68 -2.17 14.43
N LEU A 239 -6.19 -3.40 14.60
CA LEU A 239 -6.14 -4.42 13.56
C LEU A 239 -7.41 -5.28 13.60
N SER A 240 -8.20 -5.26 12.54
CA SER A 240 -9.35 -6.17 12.40
C SER A 240 -9.00 -7.33 11.49
N ILE A 241 -9.48 -8.53 11.87
CA ILE A 241 -9.22 -9.79 11.18
C ILE A 241 -10.55 -10.27 10.61
N LEU A 242 -10.59 -10.42 9.30
CA LEU A 242 -11.78 -10.79 8.55
C LEU A 242 -11.59 -12.18 7.93
N ASN A 243 -12.60 -13.02 8.06
CA ASN A 243 -12.76 -14.20 7.24
C ASN A 243 -13.41 -13.80 5.91
N LEU A 244 -12.73 -14.13 4.81
CA LEU A 244 -13.08 -13.80 3.42
C LEU A 244 -13.35 -15.07 2.59
N ASN A 245 -13.75 -16.18 3.21
CA ASN A 245 -14.19 -17.37 2.46
C ASN A 245 -15.34 -17.04 1.49
N LEU A 246 -16.15 -16.05 1.85
CA LEU A 246 -17.14 -15.42 0.99
C LEU A 246 -16.77 -13.93 0.84
N PRO A 247 -16.03 -13.51 -0.22
CA PRO A 247 -15.54 -12.13 -0.35
C PRO A 247 -16.61 -11.03 -0.39
N LEU A 248 -17.84 -11.40 -0.78
CA LEU A 248 -19.01 -10.51 -0.73
C LEU A 248 -19.63 -10.39 0.67
N TYR A 249 -19.20 -11.22 1.62
CA TYR A 249 -19.70 -11.27 2.99
C TYR A 249 -18.52 -11.38 3.98
N PRO A 250 -17.60 -10.41 4.01
CA PRO A 250 -16.50 -10.40 4.97
C PRO A 250 -17.03 -10.44 6.40
N HIS A 251 -16.56 -11.40 7.19
CA HIS A 251 -16.97 -11.56 8.58
C HIS A 251 -15.80 -11.30 9.52
N GLU A 252 -15.95 -10.38 10.47
CA GLU A 252 -14.91 -10.12 11.48
C GLU A 252 -14.81 -11.31 12.44
N VAL A 253 -13.65 -11.96 12.46
CA VAL A 253 -13.34 -13.10 13.35
C VAL A 253 -12.44 -12.71 14.51
N GLY A 254 -11.84 -11.52 14.47
CA GLY A 254 -11.01 -10.99 15.54
C GLY A 254 -10.74 -9.51 15.40
N ASN A 255 -10.38 -8.88 16.52
CA ASN A 255 -9.92 -7.51 16.58
C ASN A 255 -8.81 -7.40 17.64
N ILE A 256 -7.70 -6.77 17.27
CA ILE A 256 -6.57 -6.55 18.15
C ILE A 256 -6.36 -5.05 18.28
N LYS A 257 -6.44 -4.55 19.51
CA LYS A 257 -6.14 -3.15 19.81
C LYS A 257 -4.66 -2.88 19.64
N THR A 258 -4.33 -1.96 18.74
CA THR A 258 -2.98 -1.47 18.50
C THR A 258 -2.65 -0.26 19.38
N ASN A 259 -1.37 0.09 19.48
CA ASN A 259 -0.92 1.30 20.14
C ASN A 259 -1.12 2.53 19.25
N GLY A 260 -2.33 3.08 19.32
CA GLY A 260 -2.76 4.20 18.48
C GLY A 260 -3.54 3.72 17.25
N LYS A 261 -3.78 4.64 16.33
CA LYS A 261 -4.59 4.39 15.14
C LYS A 261 -3.86 3.45 14.18
N ALA A 262 -4.46 2.38 13.70
CA ALA A 262 -3.91 1.59 12.60
C ALA A 262 -4.13 2.30 11.26
N ILE A 263 -3.06 2.48 10.49
CA ILE A 263 -3.03 3.33 9.29
C ILE A 263 -2.69 2.51 8.05
N ASP A 264 -1.55 1.83 8.07
CA ASP A 264 -1.01 1.09 6.92
C ASP A 264 -0.57 -0.32 7.34
N LEU A 265 -0.49 -1.22 6.37
CA LEU A 265 -0.16 -2.64 6.54
C LEU A 265 0.85 -3.08 5.47
N ALA A 266 1.76 -3.99 5.85
CA ALA A 266 2.54 -4.80 4.92
C ALA A 266 2.57 -6.25 5.39
N ILE A 267 2.58 -7.20 4.45
CA ILE A 267 2.76 -8.63 4.73
C ILE A 267 4.04 -9.08 4.06
N ASP A 268 4.92 -9.71 4.83
CA ASP A 268 6.01 -10.51 4.30
C ASP A 268 5.97 -11.91 4.91
N ARG A 269 5.80 -12.93 4.06
CA ARG A 269 5.68 -14.34 4.44
C ARG A 269 4.61 -14.61 5.52
N ASN A 270 5.05 -14.84 6.74
CA ASN A 270 4.22 -15.16 7.91
C ASN A 270 4.13 -13.97 8.88
N TYR A 271 4.56 -12.78 8.49
CA TYR A 271 4.56 -11.61 9.35
C TYR A 271 3.71 -10.50 8.76
N LEU A 272 2.91 -9.89 9.63
CA LEU A 272 2.12 -8.70 9.33
C LEU A 272 2.72 -7.53 10.10
N TYR A 273 3.07 -6.48 9.38
CA TYR A 273 3.57 -5.22 9.91
C TYR A 273 2.43 -4.22 9.89
N VAL A 274 2.15 -3.63 11.05
CA VAL A 274 1.05 -2.70 11.24
C VAL A 274 1.61 -1.34 11.63
N VAL A 275 1.49 -0.38 10.71
CA VAL A 275 1.81 1.02 11.01
C VAL A 275 0.68 1.60 11.84
N CYS A 276 1.06 2.10 13.00
CA CYS A 276 0.18 2.77 13.93
C CYS A 276 0.60 4.23 14.10
N SER A 277 -0.32 5.10 14.52
CA SER A 277 -0.02 6.52 14.75
C SER A 277 1.07 6.79 15.81
N LYS A 278 1.47 5.78 16.59
CA LYS A 278 2.50 5.87 17.64
C LYS A 278 3.58 4.79 17.54
N SER A 279 3.42 3.79 16.67
CA SER A 279 4.29 2.62 16.66
C SER A 279 4.27 1.90 15.31
N ILE A 280 5.21 0.99 15.11
CA ILE A 280 5.13 -0.08 14.12
C ILE A 280 5.07 -1.38 14.92
N GLU A 281 4.00 -2.15 14.74
CA GLU A 281 3.81 -3.44 15.42
C GLU A 281 4.03 -4.59 14.43
N VAL A 282 4.63 -5.68 14.89
CA VAL A 282 4.86 -6.89 14.10
C VAL A 282 4.09 -8.04 14.71
N TYR A 283 3.36 -8.76 13.86
CA TYR A 283 2.52 -9.89 14.22
C TYR A 283 2.96 -11.15 13.49
N ASP A 284 3.08 -12.27 14.19
CA ASP A 284 3.13 -13.60 13.57
C ASP A 284 1.70 -13.98 13.12
N ILE A 285 1.55 -14.32 11.84
CA ILE A 285 0.29 -14.71 11.21
C ILE A 285 0.35 -16.14 10.65
N LYS A 286 1.14 -17.04 11.25
CA LYS A 286 1.13 -18.49 10.94
C LYS A 286 -0.26 -19.11 11.09
N GLU A 287 -1.00 -18.72 12.14
CA GLU A 287 -2.44 -18.92 12.23
C GLU A 287 -3.12 -17.65 11.70
N PRO A 288 -3.61 -17.62 10.45
CA PRO A 288 -4.00 -16.37 9.81
C PRO A 288 -5.10 -15.61 10.56
N GLU A 289 -6.07 -16.34 11.14
CA GLU A 289 -7.18 -15.76 11.89
C GLU A 289 -6.85 -15.42 13.35
N LYS A 290 -5.64 -15.76 13.82
CA LYS A 290 -5.17 -15.44 15.18
C LYS A 290 -3.76 -14.83 15.15
N PRO A 291 -3.62 -13.58 14.68
CA PRO A 291 -2.34 -12.89 14.73
C PRO A 291 -1.85 -12.74 16.16
N GLU A 292 -0.57 -13.00 16.39
CA GLU A 292 0.08 -12.80 17.69
C GLU A 292 1.10 -11.68 17.60
N LYS A 293 0.96 -10.63 18.43
CA LYS A 293 1.94 -9.55 18.46
C LYS A 293 3.26 -10.07 19.03
N ILE A 294 4.32 -9.97 18.25
CA ILE A 294 5.67 -10.43 18.64
C ILE A 294 6.64 -9.27 18.89
N PHE A 295 6.38 -8.09 18.31
CA PHE A 295 7.25 -6.94 18.46
C PHE A 295 6.50 -5.60 18.32
N GLU A 296 7.06 -4.56 18.92
CA GLU A 296 6.58 -3.18 18.80
C GLU A 296 7.77 -2.22 18.82
N HIS A 297 7.81 -1.31 17.85
CA HIS A 297 8.75 -0.20 17.79
C HIS A 297 8.00 1.12 17.98
N VAL A 298 8.49 2.01 18.85
CA VAL A 298 7.83 3.28 19.19
C VAL A 298 8.81 4.44 18.99
N GLU A 299 8.37 5.46 18.26
CA GLU A 299 9.08 6.75 18.11
C GLU A 299 8.22 7.87 18.71
N LYS A 300 8.82 8.73 19.54
CA LYS A 300 8.07 9.80 20.23
C LYS A 300 7.65 10.94 19.31
N ASP A 301 8.53 11.32 18.39
CA ASP A 301 8.40 12.54 17.59
C ASP A 301 8.07 12.28 16.11
N LYS A 302 7.94 11.01 15.72
CA LYS A 302 7.65 10.57 14.35
C LYS A 302 6.29 9.89 14.29
N LYS A 303 5.47 10.32 13.33
CA LYS A 303 4.17 9.72 13.01
C LYS A 303 4.32 8.97 11.70
N PHE A 304 4.39 7.65 11.79
CA PHE A 304 4.47 6.79 10.61
C PHE A 304 3.16 6.83 9.82
N GLN A 305 3.27 6.77 8.48
CA GLN A 305 2.13 6.88 7.59
C GLN A 305 2.03 5.76 6.58
N SER A 306 3.16 5.33 6.00
CA SER A 306 3.19 4.20 5.07
C SER A 306 4.42 3.32 5.27
N ILE A 307 4.32 2.05 4.86
CA ILE A 307 5.36 1.04 5.00
C ILE A 307 5.47 0.18 3.74
N THR A 308 6.71 -0.09 3.33
CA THR A 308 7.03 -1.02 2.23
C THR A 308 8.24 -1.85 2.63
N ILE A 309 8.24 -3.12 2.25
CA ILE A 309 9.32 -4.07 2.53
C ILE A 309 9.97 -4.48 1.21
N LYS A 310 11.30 -4.42 1.16
CA LYS A 310 12.10 -4.90 0.03
C LYS A 310 13.21 -5.80 0.56
N GLY A 311 13.12 -7.10 0.26
CA GLY A 311 14.04 -8.09 0.81
C GLY A 311 13.95 -8.11 2.34
N SER A 312 15.09 -7.97 3.01
CA SER A 312 15.19 -7.90 4.48
C SER A 312 15.16 -6.46 5.02
N THR A 313 14.71 -5.48 4.23
CA THR A 313 14.70 -4.07 4.63
C THR A 313 13.29 -3.52 4.57
N LEU A 314 12.88 -2.87 5.65
CA LEU A 314 11.60 -2.22 5.80
C LEU A 314 11.80 -0.71 5.79
N PHE A 315 11.04 -0.02 4.95
CA PHE A 315 11.02 1.43 4.82
C PHE A 315 9.70 1.92 5.39
N ALA A 316 9.74 2.92 6.26
CA ALA A 316 8.54 3.54 6.83
C ALA A 316 8.60 5.05 6.63
N SER A 317 7.60 5.61 5.95
CA SER A 317 7.47 7.05 5.83
C SER A 317 6.91 7.65 7.10
N PHE A 318 7.40 8.83 7.50
CA PHE A 318 6.94 9.52 8.69
C PHE A 318 6.85 11.03 8.49
N THR A 319 6.04 11.68 9.33
CA THR A 319 6.09 13.13 9.54
C THR A 319 6.37 13.45 11.00
N THR A 320 6.92 14.64 11.26
CA THR A 320 7.12 15.19 12.61
C THR A 320 6.15 16.34 12.87
N ASN A 321 6.09 16.81 14.12
CA ASN A 321 5.29 18.00 14.45
C ASN A 321 5.90 19.31 13.88
N SER A 322 7.17 19.31 13.48
CA SER A 322 7.89 20.45 12.91
C SER A 322 7.73 20.60 11.39
N ARG A 323 6.84 19.82 10.76
CA ARG A 323 6.67 19.71 9.29
C ARG A 323 7.85 19.04 8.58
N ASP A 324 8.67 18.31 9.32
CA ASP A 324 9.66 17.44 8.70
C ASP A 324 9.00 16.14 8.27
N TYR A 325 9.56 15.53 7.24
CA TYR A 325 9.19 14.22 6.75
C TYR A 325 10.41 13.40 6.45
N GLY A 326 10.22 12.10 6.34
CA GLY A 326 11.34 11.23 6.07
C GLY A 326 10.96 9.80 5.81
N ILE A 327 11.99 9.00 5.59
CA ILE A 327 11.94 7.56 5.54
C ILE A 327 12.83 7.04 6.64
N MET A 328 12.26 6.28 7.57
CA MET A 328 13.00 5.51 8.54
C MET A 328 13.21 4.10 7.99
N VAL A 329 14.46 3.64 8.03
CA VAL A 329 14.85 2.33 7.50
C VAL A 329 15.08 1.38 8.65
N PHE A 330 14.55 0.18 8.51
CA PHE A 330 14.71 -0.91 9.46
C PHE A 330 15.29 -2.13 8.77
N GLN A 331 16.17 -2.84 9.46
CA GLN A 331 16.55 -4.20 9.11
C GLN A 331 15.54 -5.17 9.72
N VAL A 332 15.13 -6.15 8.92
CA VAL A 332 14.17 -7.20 9.27
C VAL A 332 14.96 -8.49 9.51
N GLU A 333 14.99 -8.96 10.76
CA GLU A 333 15.75 -10.16 11.21
C GLU A 333 14.87 -11.23 11.83
#